data_AF-A0A1A7KDG3-F1
#
_entry.id   AF-A0A1A7KDG3-F1
#
_cell.length_a   1.000
_cell.length_b   1.000
_cell.length_c   1.000
_cell.angle_alpha   90.00
_cell.angle_beta   90.00
_cell.angle_gamma   90.00
#
_symmetry.space_group_name_H-M   'P 1'
#
loop_
_entity.id
_entity.type
_entity.pdbx_description
1 polymer ?
#
loop_
_entity_poly.entity_id
_entity_poly.type
_entity_poly.pdbx_seq_one_letter_code
_entity_poly.pdbx_strand_id
1 'polypeptide(L)'
;MKNLKILFFLFLAISGYAQNLDFRKAILKSDLIIVSYDFDFDTIRLNDFTNKTYIKINKIDSILKNRLSTIPKNLTARKYLDNEDYYSDLITNEGGCIMKPTEANNWTAYTHIFFIRKNGKEYQSFLVLQGIELEKYRKIAHQIRTISKIEHLKNDKERFEKTVDWFIENGLLPDPDFIKHYKQKSITTDTIQYSDQQYKNALQQFLKGNEELLPLVRDKYFDEIKTYYLQKMQVLIDKDKSDYNDYYDFYKIVSNITNIFNEDYNSGDYILNSALTSDKFNDYEKKNIMEHLLKVVTEWE
;
A
#
# COMPACT_ATOMS: atom_id res chain seq x y z
N MET A 1 -2.03 -2.90 -37.97
CA MET A 1 -2.90 -2.77 -36.77
C MET A 1 -2.65 -3.80 -35.66
N LYS A 2 -2.11 -5.01 -35.91
CA LYS A 2 -1.82 -6.01 -34.85
C LYS A 2 -0.64 -5.64 -33.92
N ASN A 3 0.39 -4.97 -34.44
CA ASN A 3 1.58 -4.61 -33.63
C ASN A 3 1.38 -3.38 -32.73
N LEU A 4 0.36 -2.55 -32.98
CA LEU A 4 0.06 -1.37 -32.17
C LEU A 4 -0.60 -1.75 -30.83
N LYS A 5 -1.38 -2.84 -30.79
CA LYS A 5 -2.04 -3.35 -29.58
C LYS A 5 -1.04 -3.95 -28.57
N ILE A 6 0.02 -4.61 -29.05
CA ILE A 6 1.07 -5.20 -28.20
C ILE A 6 1.93 -4.09 -27.55
N LEU A 7 2.22 -3.01 -28.29
CA LEU A 7 2.96 -1.87 -27.75
C LEU A 7 2.14 -1.12 -26.68
N PHE A 8 0.82 -1.01 -26.86
CA PHE A 8 -0.07 -0.35 -25.89
C PHE A 8 -0.22 -1.14 -24.58
N PHE A 9 -0.25 -2.48 -24.66
CA PHE A 9 -0.25 -3.35 -23.47
C PHE A 9 1.09 -3.34 -22.72
N LEU A 10 2.20 -3.23 -23.44
CA LEU A 10 3.53 -3.06 -22.82
C LEU A 10 3.67 -1.69 -22.15
N PHE A 11 3.10 -0.61 -22.71
CA PHE A 11 3.14 0.71 -22.08
C PHE A 11 2.30 0.80 -20.80
N LEU A 12 1.13 0.14 -20.76
CA LEU A 12 0.29 0.08 -19.54
C LEU A 12 0.95 -0.72 -18.42
N ALA A 13 1.76 -1.73 -18.74
CA ALA A 13 2.52 -2.50 -17.75
C ALA A 13 3.70 -1.71 -17.15
N ILE A 14 4.19 -0.66 -17.83
CA ILE A 14 5.35 0.14 -17.38
C ILE A 14 4.88 1.41 -16.62
N SER A 15 3.66 1.90 -16.87
CA SER A 15 3.14 3.12 -16.23
C SER A 15 2.58 2.95 -14.81
N GLY A 16 2.50 1.73 -14.27
CA GLY A 16 2.04 1.47 -12.90
C GLY A 16 3.11 1.60 -11.81
N TYR A 17 4.39 1.74 -12.18
CA TYR A 17 5.52 1.65 -11.24
C TYR A 17 6.04 2.99 -10.71
N ALA A 18 5.49 4.12 -11.17
CA ALA A 18 6.14 5.42 -10.94
C ALA A 18 5.85 6.08 -9.58
N GLN A 19 4.81 5.68 -8.83
CA GLN A 19 4.39 6.45 -7.63
C GLN A 19 3.77 5.61 -6.49
N ASN A 20 4.02 4.30 -6.40
CA ASN A 20 3.65 3.52 -5.22
C ASN A 20 4.84 3.43 -4.26
N LEU A 21 4.68 3.95 -3.04
CA LEU A 21 5.62 3.77 -1.95
C LEU A 21 5.72 2.28 -1.62
N ASP A 22 6.71 1.60 -2.17
CA ASP A 22 7.11 0.27 -1.68
C ASP A 22 7.78 0.44 -0.31
N PHE A 23 6.94 0.45 0.71
CA PHE A 23 7.34 0.72 2.08
C PHE A 23 8.35 -0.32 2.59
N ARG A 24 8.22 -1.59 2.18
CA ARG A 24 9.19 -2.65 2.49
C ARG A 24 10.57 -2.29 1.96
N LYS A 25 10.69 -1.88 0.69
CA LYS A 25 11.96 -1.45 0.10
C LYS A 25 12.53 -0.23 0.82
N ALA A 26 11.70 0.75 1.19
CA ALA A 26 12.17 1.91 1.96
C ALA A 26 12.79 1.48 3.30
N ILE A 27 12.15 0.54 4.00
CA ILE A 27 12.69 -0.01 5.25
C ILE A 27 14.03 -0.70 5.01
N LEU A 28 14.10 -1.59 4.02
CA LEU A 28 15.28 -2.42 3.75
C LEU A 28 16.49 -1.57 3.30
N LYS A 29 16.26 -0.56 2.45
CA LYS A 29 17.29 0.39 1.98
C LYS A 29 17.78 1.36 3.07
N SER A 30 17.06 1.49 4.18
CA SER A 30 17.47 2.36 5.29
C SER A 30 18.57 1.71 6.14
N ASP A 31 19.59 2.51 6.43
CA ASP A 31 20.59 2.18 7.45
C ASP A 31 20.12 2.58 8.84
N LEU A 32 19.35 3.66 8.93
CA LEU A 32 18.81 4.21 10.17
C LEU A 32 17.37 4.66 9.93
N ILE A 33 16.45 4.23 10.80
CA ILE A 33 15.08 4.73 10.83
C ILE A 33 14.81 5.24 12.24
N ILE A 34 14.45 6.51 12.35
CA ILE A 34 14.28 7.20 13.63
C ILE A 34 12.96 7.95 13.69
N VAL A 35 12.50 8.15 14.93
CA VAL A 35 11.41 9.06 15.26
C VAL A 35 12.02 10.32 15.88
N SER A 36 11.56 11.48 15.43
CA SER A 36 11.94 12.77 16.02
C SER A 36 10.76 13.74 16.02
N TYR A 37 10.57 14.43 17.14
CA TYR A 37 9.64 15.56 17.25
C TYR A 37 10.33 16.92 17.12
N ASP A 38 11.66 16.94 17.18
CA ASP A 38 12.46 18.16 17.19
C ASP A 38 13.50 18.09 16.06
N PHE A 39 13.13 18.73 14.95
CA PHE A 39 13.93 18.81 13.75
C PHE A 39 13.65 20.11 12.99
N ASP A 40 14.65 20.56 12.24
CA ASP A 40 14.57 21.75 11.39
C ASP A 40 14.93 21.41 9.95
N PHE A 41 14.43 22.22 9.02
CA PHE A 41 14.89 22.23 7.63
C PHE A 41 15.86 23.39 7.40
N ASP A 42 16.94 23.12 6.70
CA ASP A 42 17.89 24.13 6.22
C ASP A 42 18.04 23.99 4.70
N THR A 43 17.88 25.09 3.96
CA THR A 43 17.95 25.09 2.50
C THR A 43 19.08 26.01 2.04
N ILE A 44 20.07 25.41 1.40
CA ILE A 44 21.23 26.10 0.85
C ILE A 44 21.02 26.24 -0.66
N ARG A 45 20.96 27.48 -1.14
CA ARG A 45 20.92 27.79 -2.57
C ARG A 45 22.31 27.63 -3.17
N LEU A 46 22.46 26.74 -4.14
CA LEU A 46 23.73 26.52 -4.84
C LEU A 46 23.88 27.46 -6.03
N ASN A 47 22.79 27.67 -6.77
CA ASN A 47 22.71 28.62 -7.87
C ASN A 47 21.25 29.06 -8.06
N ASP A 48 20.97 29.77 -9.14
CA ASP A 48 19.67 30.34 -9.45
C ASP A 48 18.56 29.29 -9.66
N PHE A 49 18.90 28.04 -10.04
CA PHE A 49 17.96 26.95 -10.31
C PHE A 49 18.14 25.68 -9.45
N THR A 50 19.15 25.64 -8.57
CA THR A 50 19.51 24.45 -7.77
C THR A 50 19.63 24.80 -6.29
N ASN A 51 18.89 24.06 -5.45
CA ASN A 51 18.97 24.13 -4.00
C ASN A 51 19.34 22.75 -3.42
N LYS A 52 19.95 22.74 -2.24
CA LYS A 52 20.08 21.56 -1.39
C LYS A 52 19.31 21.79 -0.10
N THR A 53 18.41 20.88 0.22
CA THR A 53 17.69 20.90 1.50
C THR A 53 18.29 19.85 2.43
N TYR A 54 18.43 20.21 3.70
CA TYR A 54 18.92 19.38 4.79
C TYR A 54 17.88 19.32 5.89
N ILE A 55 17.83 18.19 6.57
CA ILE A 55 17.02 17.94 7.75
C ILE A 55 18.00 17.83 8.92
N LYS A 56 17.91 18.76 9.86
CA LYS A 56 18.69 18.75 11.08
C LYS A 56 17.84 18.14 12.19
N ILE A 57 18.18 16.92 12.60
CA ILE A 57 17.52 16.22 13.69
C ILE A 57 18.19 16.67 15.00
N ASN A 58 17.51 17.52 15.76
CA ASN A 58 18.02 18.06 17.02
C ASN A 58 17.92 17.03 18.15
N LYS A 59 16.88 16.18 18.10
CA LYS A 59 16.67 15.09 19.07
C LYS A 59 16.13 13.84 18.39
N ILE A 60 16.69 12.69 18.77
CA ILE A 60 16.17 11.36 18.39
C ILE A 60 15.34 10.83 19.55
N ASP A 61 14.04 10.70 19.37
CA ASP A 61 13.10 10.22 20.40
C ASP A 61 13.00 8.68 20.41
N SER A 62 13.14 8.06 19.24
CA SER A 62 13.16 6.60 19.13
C SER A 62 13.97 6.14 17.92
N ILE A 63 14.53 4.94 18.01
CA ILE A 63 15.22 4.26 16.92
C ILE A 63 14.41 3.01 16.58
N LEU A 64 13.94 2.93 15.33
CA LEU A 64 13.15 1.81 14.82
C LEU A 64 14.01 0.79 14.06
N LYS A 65 15.08 1.25 13.41
CA LYS A 65 16.10 0.43 12.75
C LYS A 65 17.46 1.11 12.87
N ASN A 66 18.52 0.36 13.17
CA ASN A 66 19.89 0.87 13.14
C ASN A 66 20.88 -0.19 12.65
N ARG A 67 21.60 0.14 11.57
CA ARG A 67 22.70 -0.62 10.98
C ARG A 67 24.03 0.11 11.06
N LEU A 68 24.02 1.33 11.58
CA LEU A 68 25.21 2.12 11.76
C LEU A 68 25.97 1.63 13.00
N SER A 69 27.29 1.58 12.90
CA SER A 69 28.16 1.29 14.05
C SER A 69 28.02 2.32 15.17
N THR A 70 27.71 3.57 14.83
CA THR A 70 27.47 4.65 15.78
C THR A 70 26.52 5.67 15.16
N ILE A 71 25.55 6.13 15.95
CA ILE A 71 24.64 7.23 15.57
C ILE A 71 25.27 8.54 16.09
N PRO A 72 25.45 9.55 15.23
CA PRO A 72 26.02 10.82 15.66
C PRO A 72 25.06 11.55 16.62
N LYS A 73 25.62 12.29 17.60
CA LYS A 73 24.82 13.09 18.56
C LYS A 73 23.98 14.16 17.86
N ASN A 74 24.54 14.78 16.82
CA ASN A 74 23.86 15.73 15.95
C ASN A 74 23.76 15.10 14.57
N LEU A 75 22.54 14.84 14.09
CA LEU A 75 22.31 14.19 12.80
C LEU A 75 21.74 15.20 11.80
N THR A 76 22.53 15.52 10.78
CA THR A 76 22.06 16.30 9.64
C THR A 76 22.00 15.39 8.42
N ALA A 77 20.81 15.20 7.87
CA ALA A 77 20.58 14.39 6.69
C ALA A 77 20.17 15.26 5.51
N ARG A 78 20.84 15.13 4.35
CA ARG A 78 20.39 15.80 3.13
C ARG A 78 19.05 15.22 2.70
N LYS A 79 18.02 16.07 2.52
CA LYS A 79 16.74 15.66 1.92
C LYS A 79 17.00 15.44 0.43
N TYR A 80 16.88 14.20 -0.02
CA TYR A 80 16.94 13.92 -1.44
C TYR A 80 15.60 14.29 -2.06
N LEU A 81 15.63 14.93 -3.22
CA LEU A 81 14.46 15.28 -4.01
C LEU A 81 14.75 14.69 -5.40
N ASP A 82 13.90 13.76 -5.82
CA ASP A 82 13.88 13.11 -7.14
C ASP A 82 15.07 12.21 -7.50
N ASN A 83 14.80 10.89 -7.49
CA ASN A 83 15.50 9.78 -8.16
C ASN A 83 14.69 8.48 -7.92
N GLU A 84 15.04 7.34 -8.54
CA GLU A 84 14.35 6.04 -8.34
C GLU A 84 14.23 5.60 -6.86
N ASP A 85 15.10 6.12 -5.99
CA ASP A 85 15.15 5.83 -4.55
C ASP A 85 14.35 6.82 -3.69
N TYR A 86 13.77 7.87 -4.28
CA TYR A 86 13.02 8.90 -3.55
C TYR A 86 11.54 8.55 -3.48
N TYR A 87 10.96 8.69 -2.29
CA TYR A 87 9.53 8.54 -2.07
C TYR A 87 8.90 9.90 -1.78
N SER A 88 8.03 10.37 -2.69
CA SER A 88 7.42 11.70 -2.62
C SER A 88 6.46 11.84 -1.44
N ASP A 89 6.52 13.00 -0.78
CA ASP A 89 5.57 13.44 0.27
C ASP A 89 4.10 13.48 -0.24
N LEU A 90 3.88 13.53 -1.56
CA LEU A 90 2.53 13.46 -2.16
C LEU A 90 1.84 12.12 -1.95
N ILE A 91 2.61 11.03 -1.80
CA ILE A 91 2.12 9.65 -1.68
C ILE A 91 1.77 9.33 -0.21
N THR A 92 2.39 10.01 0.75
CA THR A 92 2.21 9.74 2.18
C THR A 92 1.02 10.51 2.79
N ASN A 93 0.60 11.59 2.12
CA ASN A 93 -0.44 12.53 2.58
C ASN A 93 -1.62 12.69 1.59
N GLU A 94 -1.85 11.74 0.67
CA GLU A 94 -2.98 11.78 -0.29
C GLU A 94 -3.10 13.11 -1.07
N GLY A 95 -1.98 13.73 -1.45
CA GLY A 95 -2.00 15.01 -2.16
C GLY A 95 -2.52 16.21 -1.35
N GLY A 96 -2.68 16.09 -0.03
CA GLY A 96 -3.02 17.20 0.85
C GLY A 96 -1.91 18.26 0.84
N CYS A 97 -2.27 19.50 0.48
CA CYS A 97 -1.40 20.65 0.71
C CYS A 97 -0.89 20.61 2.15
N ILE A 98 0.43 20.80 2.35
CA ILE A 98 1.05 20.95 3.66
C ILE A 98 0.46 22.21 4.31
N MET A 99 -0.70 22.06 4.94
CA MET A 99 -1.06 22.92 6.03
C MET A 99 -0.02 22.61 7.10
N LYS A 100 0.80 23.62 7.45
CA LYS A 100 1.37 23.69 8.79
C LYS A 100 0.28 23.20 9.74
N PRO A 101 0.54 22.28 10.68
CA PRO A 101 -0.45 21.94 11.68
C PRO A 101 -0.85 23.25 12.35
N THR A 102 -2.01 23.78 11.95
CA THR A 102 -2.74 24.80 12.68
C THR A 102 -3.04 24.11 13.98
N GLU A 103 -2.32 24.56 15.02
CA GLU A 103 -2.48 24.21 16.42
C GLU A 103 -3.19 22.88 16.61
N ALA A 104 -2.39 21.82 16.76
CA ALA A 104 -2.90 20.55 17.23
C ALA A 104 -3.90 20.83 18.36
N ASN A 105 -5.17 20.48 18.15
CA ASN A 105 -6.04 20.19 19.27
C ASN A 105 -5.19 19.29 20.17
N ASN A 106 -4.98 19.73 21.43
CA ASN A 106 -3.95 19.26 22.38
C ASN A 106 -3.96 17.75 22.71
N TRP A 107 -4.65 16.92 21.92
CA TRP A 107 -4.93 15.51 22.13
C TRP A 107 -4.38 14.59 21.03
N THR A 108 -3.99 15.11 19.86
CA THR A 108 -3.46 14.27 18.76
C THR A 108 -1.93 14.36 18.70
N ALA A 109 -1.25 13.34 19.24
CA ALA A 109 0.21 13.23 19.15
C ALA A 109 0.62 12.81 17.74
N TYR A 110 1.21 13.74 17.00
CA TYR A 110 1.75 13.51 15.66
C TYR A 110 3.24 13.16 15.74
N THR A 111 3.64 12.09 15.05
CA THR A 111 5.03 11.61 15.01
C THR A 111 5.66 11.81 13.63
N HIS A 112 6.96 12.11 13.58
CA HIS A 112 7.72 12.17 12.33
C HIS A 112 8.77 11.06 12.29
N ILE A 113 8.78 10.30 11.19
CA ILE A 113 9.67 9.16 10.98
C ILE A 113 10.59 9.45 9.80
N PHE A 114 11.89 9.34 10.02
CA PHE A 114 12.91 9.64 9.01
C PHE A 114 13.62 8.35 8.61
N PHE A 115 13.64 8.09 7.30
CA PHE A 115 14.34 6.96 6.68
C PHE A 115 15.65 7.48 6.11
N ILE A 116 16.76 6.99 6.67
CA ILE A 116 18.10 7.55 6.48
C ILE A 116 19.05 6.47 5.98
N ARG A 117 19.78 6.80 4.92
CA ARG A 117 20.90 6.02 4.37
C ARG A 117 22.19 6.79 4.57
N LYS A 118 23.29 6.10 4.90
CA LYS A 118 24.62 6.68 5.00
C LYS A 118 25.39 6.42 3.70
N ASN A 119 25.70 7.48 2.97
CA ASN A 119 26.45 7.43 1.73
C ASN A 119 27.83 8.07 1.94
N GLY A 120 28.84 7.23 2.17
CA GLY A 120 30.19 7.68 2.52
C GLY A 120 30.19 8.45 3.85
N LYS A 121 30.50 9.75 3.78
CA LYS A 121 30.52 10.65 4.96
C LYS A 121 29.20 11.40 5.19
N GLU A 122 28.24 11.30 4.28
CA GLU A 122 26.97 12.03 4.35
C GLU A 122 25.81 11.12 4.79
N TYR A 123 24.86 11.69 5.51
CA TYR A 123 23.56 11.09 5.76
C TYR A 123 22.54 11.65 4.77
N GLN A 124 21.68 10.79 4.24
CA GLN A 124 20.67 11.15 3.24
C GLN A 124 19.32 10.64 3.71
N SER A 125 18.34 11.53 3.80
CA SER A 125 16.95 11.16 4.03
C SER A 125 16.23 11.07 2.69
N PHE A 126 15.68 9.89 2.40
CA PHE A 126 15.03 9.60 1.12
C PHE A 126 13.52 9.31 1.27
N LEU A 127 13.04 9.18 2.51
CA LEU A 127 11.62 9.17 2.87
C LEU A 127 11.45 9.83 4.24
N VAL A 128 10.42 10.66 4.35
CA VAL A 128 9.96 11.23 5.61
C VAL A 128 8.46 10.99 5.73
N LEU A 129 8.03 10.38 6.82
CA LEU A 129 6.62 10.28 7.17
C LEU A 129 6.33 11.33 8.24
N GLN A 130 5.56 12.35 7.90
CA GLN A 130 5.28 13.47 8.80
C GLN A 130 3.84 13.42 9.26
N GLY A 131 3.56 13.93 10.47
CA GLY A 131 2.18 14.05 10.93
C GLY A 131 1.49 12.71 11.16
N ILE A 132 2.22 11.67 11.56
CA ILE A 132 1.66 10.32 11.69
C ILE A 132 0.98 10.16 13.04
N GLU A 133 -0.33 9.89 13.01
CA GLU A 133 -1.13 9.56 14.19
C GLU A 133 -0.68 8.28 14.90
N LEU A 134 -0.99 8.16 16.19
CA LEU A 134 -0.48 7.09 17.04
C LEU A 134 -0.83 5.68 16.56
N GLU A 135 -2.04 5.44 16.06
CA GLU A 135 -2.44 4.10 15.57
C GLU A 135 -1.66 3.72 14.30
N LYS A 136 -1.59 4.66 13.34
CA LYS A 136 -0.82 4.49 12.10
C LYS A 136 0.67 4.31 12.42
N TYR A 137 1.21 5.06 13.38
CA TYR A 137 2.57 4.90 13.87
C TYR A 137 2.82 3.49 14.42
N ARG A 138 1.92 2.94 15.24
CA ARG A 138 2.07 1.58 15.79
C ARG A 138 2.17 0.53 14.68
N LYS A 139 1.32 0.62 13.66
CA LYS A 139 1.35 -0.27 12.48
C LYS A 139 2.68 -0.15 11.73
N ILE A 140 3.09 1.08 11.42
CA ILE A 140 4.36 1.38 10.73
C ILE A 140 5.57 0.89 11.52
N ALA A 141 5.64 1.18 12.82
CA ALA A 141 6.74 0.76 13.69
C ALA A 141 6.81 -0.76 13.83
N HIS A 142 5.66 -1.45 13.87
CA HIS A 142 5.61 -2.90 13.85
C HIS A 142 6.21 -3.45 12.56
N GLN A 143 5.76 -2.97 11.40
CA GLN A 143 6.29 -3.33 10.07
C GLN A 143 7.81 -3.17 9.98
N ILE A 144 8.33 -1.99 10.37
CA ILE A 144 9.77 -1.70 10.36
C ILE A 144 10.54 -2.74 11.18
N ARG A 145 10.09 -3.01 12.41
CA ARG A 145 10.79 -3.90 13.34
C ARG A 145 10.76 -5.36 12.89
N THR A 146 9.63 -5.83 12.37
CA THR A 146 9.49 -7.23 11.95
C THR A 146 10.29 -7.52 10.69
N ILE A 147 10.19 -6.68 9.65
CA ILE A 147 10.97 -6.92 8.42
C ILE A 147 12.47 -6.76 8.65
N SER A 148 12.88 -5.80 9.50
CA SER A 148 14.30 -5.63 9.83
C SER A 148 14.88 -6.86 10.51
N LYS A 149 14.11 -7.57 11.36
CA LYS A 149 14.54 -8.85 11.96
C LYS A 149 14.70 -9.94 10.90
N ILE A 150 13.74 -10.06 9.98
CA ILE A 150 13.77 -11.06 8.90
C ILE A 150 14.97 -10.83 7.98
N GLU A 151 15.29 -9.58 7.68
CA GLU A 151 16.41 -9.19 6.81
C GLU A 151 17.77 -9.77 7.27
N HIS A 152 17.94 -10.02 8.57
CA HIS A 152 19.18 -10.54 9.14
C HIS A 152 19.31 -12.08 9.11
N LEU A 153 18.27 -12.82 8.72
CA LEU A 153 18.29 -14.28 8.63
C LEU A 153 19.26 -14.75 7.56
N LYS A 154 20.23 -15.61 7.88
CA LYS A 154 21.25 -16.08 6.91
C LYS A 154 20.71 -17.11 5.90
N ASN A 155 19.74 -17.92 6.31
CA ASN A 155 19.14 -18.93 5.45
C ASN A 155 18.15 -18.27 4.48
N ASP A 156 18.43 -18.34 3.18
CA ASP A 156 17.61 -17.68 2.17
C ASP A 156 16.18 -18.26 2.10
N LYS A 157 16.01 -19.57 2.30
CA LYS A 157 14.68 -20.21 2.28
C LYS A 157 13.85 -19.79 3.48
N GLU A 158 14.45 -19.79 4.66
CA GLU A 158 13.79 -19.29 5.88
C GLU A 158 13.44 -17.79 5.75
N ARG A 159 14.38 -16.99 5.22
CA ARG A 159 14.15 -15.57 4.97
C ARG A 159 12.99 -15.36 3.99
N PHE A 160 12.91 -16.15 2.91
CA PHE A 160 11.81 -16.13 1.96
C PHE A 160 10.47 -16.42 2.64
N GLU A 161 10.36 -17.56 3.32
CA GLU A 161 9.13 -17.99 4.01
C GLU A 161 8.65 -16.93 5.01
N LYS A 162 9.56 -16.41 5.85
CA LYS A 162 9.24 -15.36 6.82
C LYS A 162 8.87 -14.03 6.18
N THR A 163 9.44 -13.70 5.02
CA THR A 163 9.06 -12.48 4.30
C THR A 163 7.67 -12.63 3.67
N VAL A 164 7.32 -13.82 3.17
CA VAL A 164 5.96 -14.12 2.70
C VAL A 164 4.95 -13.99 3.84
N ASP A 165 5.24 -14.57 5.01
CA ASP A 165 4.41 -14.41 6.20
C ASP A 165 4.22 -12.92 6.55
N TRP A 166 5.31 -12.14 6.50
CA TRP A 166 5.27 -10.70 6.75
C TRP A 166 4.39 -9.94 5.76
N PHE A 167 4.42 -10.26 4.46
CA PHE A 167 3.52 -9.63 3.48
C PHE A 167 2.06 -9.86 3.86
N ILE A 168 1.71 -11.13 4.13
CA ILE A 168 0.34 -11.53 4.47
C ILE A 168 -0.12 -10.86 5.77
N GLU A 169 0.70 -10.86 6.82
CA GLU A 169 0.40 -10.22 8.10
C GLU A 169 0.10 -8.72 7.98
N ASN A 170 0.64 -8.07 6.95
CA ASN A 170 0.46 -6.65 6.68
C ASN A 170 -0.59 -6.36 5.59
N GLY A 171 -1.34 -7.38 5.15
CA GLY A 171 -2.39 -7.20 4.16
C GLY A 171 -1.89 -7.06 2.72
N LEU A 172 -0.64 -7.43 2.46
CA LEU A 172 0.05 -7.17 1.19
C LEU A 172 0.33 -8.47 0.42
N LEU A 173 0.39 -8.35 -0.90
CA LEU A 173 0.96 -9.40 -1.75
C LEU A 173 2.48 -9.20 -1.93
N PRO A 174 3.25 -10.28 -2.11
CA PRO A 174 4.67 -10.17 -2.42
C PRO A 174 4.93 -9.40 -3.72
N ASP A 175 5.82 -8.40 -3.66
CA ASP A 175 6.12 -7.55 -4.81
C ASP A 175 6.93 -8.29 -5.92
N PRO A 176 6.84 -7.85 -7.19
CA PRO A 176 7.51 -8.51 -8.31
C PRO A 176 9.04 -8.63 -8.16
N ASP A 177 9.70 -7.64 -7.54
CA ASP A 177 11.15 -7.69 -7.32
C ASP A 177 11.52 -8.75 -6.28
N PHE A 178 10.70 -8.90 -5.24
CA PHE A 178 10.85 -10.00 -4.27
C PHE A 178 10.74 -11.36 -4.95
N ILE A 179 9.70 -11.59 -5.74
CA ILE A 179 9.49 -12.86 -6.47
C ILE A 179 10.68 -13.12 -7.40
N LYS A 180 11.07 -12.12 -8.19
CA LYS A 180 12.20 -12.22 -9.13
C LYS A 180 13.51 -12.57 -8.43
N HIS A 181 13.82 -11.94 -7.31
CA HIS A 181 15.04 -12.22 -6.54
C HIS A 181 15.11 -13.68 -6.07
N TYR A 182 14.02 -14.20 -5.50
CA TYR A 182 13.99 -15.57 -4.98
C TYR A 182 13.83 -16.63 -6.07
N LYS A 183 13.27 -16.27 -7.23
CA LYS A 183 13.29 -17.09 -8.43
C LYS A 183 14.73 -17.30 -8.94
N GLN A 184 15.55 -16.25 -8.97
CA GLN A 184 16.96 -16.35 -9.37
C GLN A 184 17.78 -17.27 -8.44
N LYS A 185 17.32 -17.46 -7.21
CA LYS A 185 17.91 -18.36 -6.22
C LYS A 185 17.31 -19.77 -6.23
N SER A 186 16.40 -20.07 -7.16
CA SER A 186 15.68 -21.35 -7.23
C SER A 186 14.90 -21.72 -5.97
N ILE A 187 14.46 -20.72 -5.18
CA ILE A 187 13.66 -20.91 -3.97
C ILE A 187 12.16 -20.89 -4.28
N THR A 188 11.77 -20.17 -5.32
CA THR A 188 10.38 -20.10 -5.80
C THR A 188 10.33 -20.11 -7.33
N THR A 189 9.14 -20.27 -7.91
CA THR A 189 8.90 -20.21 -9.36
C THR A 189 8.23 -18.89 -9.73
N ASP A 190 7.59 -18.80 -10.89
CA ASP A 190 6.75 -17.65 -11.25
C ASP A 190 5.55 -17.47 -10.32
N THR A 191 5.15 -18.54 -9.63
CA THR A 191 4.07 -18.54 -8.64
C THR A 191 4.61 -18.97 -7.28
N ILE A 192 4.34 -18.19 -6.24
CA ILE A 192 4.66 -18.60 -4.88
C ILE A 192 3.73 -19.76 -4.49
N GLN A 193 4.32 -20.85 -4.00
CA GLN A 193 3.58 -21.96 -3.41
C GLN A 193 3.38 -21.66 -1.92
N TYR A 194 2.14 -21.35 -1.54
CA TYR A 194 1.80 -21.01 -0.16
C TYR A 194 1.42 -22.26 0.64
N SER A 195 1.83 -22.29 1.91
CA SER A 195 1.38 -23.30 2.87
C SER A 195 -0.09 -23.10 3.26
N ASP A 196 -0.75 -24.14 3.78
CA ASP A 196 -2.10 -24.03 4.31
C ASP A 196 -2.23 -22.98 5.42
N GLN A 197 -1.18 -22.81 6.24
CA GLN A 197 -1.19 -21.79 7.28
C GLN A 197 -1.15 -20.37 6.69
N GLN A 198 -0.37 -20.16 5.62
CA GLN A 198 -0.31 -18.87 4.92
C GLN A 198 -1.66 -18.52 4.27
N TYR A 199 -2.32 -19.50 3.65
CA TYR A 199 -3.67 -19.33 3.13
C TYR A 199 -4.68 -18.95 4.23
N LYS A 200 -4.66 -19.65 5.37
CA LYS A 200 -5.52 -19.32 6.53
C LYS A 200 -5.25 -17.92 7.07
N ASN A 201 -3.98 -17.53 7.19
CA ASN A 201 -3.60 -16.19 7.65
C ASN A 201 -4.06 -15.11 6.65
N ALA A 202 -3.94 -15.38 5.36
CA ALA A 202 -4.40 -14.47 4.32
C ALA A 202 -5.92 -14.28 4.37
N LEU A 203 -6.69 -15.35 4.56
CA LEU A 203 -8.14 -15.26 4.74
C LEU A 203 -8.49 -14.39 5.96
N GLN A 204 -7.83 -14.61 7.10
CA GLN A 204 -8.07 -13.81 8.30
C GLN A 204 -7.77 -12.32 8.09
N GLN A 205 -6.74 -11.99 7.31
CA GLN A 205 -6.39 -10.60 7.01
C GLN A 205 -7.33 -9.97 5.98
N PHE A 206 -7.75 -10.74 4.98
CA PHE A 206 -8.77 -10.35 4.02
C PHE A 206 -10.09 -9.99 4.73
N LEU A 207 -10.58 -10.86 5.63
CA LEU A 207 -11.81 -10.64 6.40
C LEU A 207 -11.73 -9.44 7.37
N LYS A 208 -10.53 -8.92 7.65
CA LYS A 208 -10.31 -7.67 8.41
C LYS A 208 -10.33 -6.42 7.51
N GLY A 209 -10.56 -6.57 6.21
CA GLY A 209 -10.61 -5.48 5.24
C GLY A 209 -9.35 -5.32 4.38
N ASN A 210 -8.35 -6.20 4.48
CA ASN A 210 -7.16 -6.16 3.60
C ASN A 210 -7.45 -6.86 2.26
N GLU A 211 -8.30 -6.24 1.45
CA GLU A 211 -8.84 -6.86 0.23
C GLU A 211 -7.81 -7.01 -0.89
N GLU A 212 -6.63 -6.38 -0.79
CA GLU A 212 -5.49 -6.65 -1.69
C GLU A 212 -5.07 -8.13 -1.69
N LEU A 213 -5.37 -8.86 -0.62
CA LEU A 213 -5.11 -10.30 -0.53
C LEU A 213 -6.09 -11.17 -1.32
N LEU A 214 -7.14 -10.59 -1.92
CA LEU A 214 -8.15 -11.34 -2.68
C LEU A 214 -7.57 -12.35 -3.69
N PRO A 215 -6.55 -12.01 -4.52
CA PRO A 215 -5.99 -12.96 -5.48
C PRO A 215 -5.36 -14.21 -4.83
N LEU A 216 -4.98 -14.13 -3.56
CA LEU A 216 -4.41 -15.26 -2.82
C LEU A 216 -5.49 -16.18 -2.23
N VAL A 217 -6.66 -15.64 -1.90
CA VAL A 217 -7.69 -16.38 -1.14
C VAL A 217 -8.90 -16.79 -1.98
N ARG A 218 -9.15 -16.10 -3.11
CA ARG A 218 -10.37 -16.25 -3.93
C ARG A 218 -10.70 -17.69 -4.25
N ASP A 219 -9.77 -18.41 -4.88
CA ASP A 219 -10.06 -19.74 -5.42
C ASP A 219 -10.18 -20.81 -4.32
N LYS A 220 -9.50 -20.61 -3.19
CA LYS A 220 -9.45 -21.60 -2.09
C LYS A 220 -10.59 -21.41 -1.07
N TYR A 221 -11.06 -20.18 -0.89
CA TYR A 221 -12.05 -19.79 0.12
C TYR A 221 -13.20 -18.98 -0.50
N PHE A 222 -13.67 -19.44 -1.66
CA PHE A 222 -14.66 -18.73 -2.45
C PHE A 222 -15.93 -18.43 -1.66
N ASP A 223 -16.47 -19.41 -0.93
CA ASP A 223 -17.70 -19.26 -0.14
C ASP A 223 -17.55 -18.23 0.99
N GLU A 224 -16.40 -18.23 1.68
CA GLU A 224 -16.12 -17.25 2.73
C GLU A 224 -15.99 -15.83 2.17
N ILE A 225 -15.36 -15.69 1.00
CA ILE A 225 -15.18 -14.40 0.33
C ILE A 225 -16.51 -13.88 -0.22
N LYS A 226 -17.31 -14.75 -0.82
CA LYS A 226 -18.68 -14.44 -1.26
C LYS A 226 -19.52 -13.98 -0.07
N THR A 227 -19.47 -14.70 1.05
CA THR A 227 -20.18 -14.31 2.29
C THR A 227 -19.74 -12.95 2.80
N TYR A 228 -18.42 -12.69 2.88
CA TYR A 228 -17.87 -11.40 3.28
C TYR A 228 -18.39 -10.25 2.41
N TYR A 229 -18.37 -10.45 1.09
CA TYR A 229 -18.80 -9.42 0.17
C TYR A 229 -20.31 -9.21 0.13
N LEU A 230 -21.12 -10.27 0.23
CA LEU A 230 -22.58 -10.17 0.36
C LEU A 230 -22.98 -9.32 1.57
N GLN A 231 -22.27 -9.49 2.70
CA GLN A 231 -22.48 -8.65 3.88
C GLN A 231 -22.17 -7.18 3.59
N LYS A 232 -21.06 -6.88 2.91
CA LYS A 232 -20.74 -5.49 2.52
C LYS A 232 -21.75 -4.90 1.54
N MET A 233 -22.22 -5.67 0.57
CA MET A 233 -23.25 -5.25 -0.38
C MET A 233 -24.55 -4.90 0.35
N GLN A 234 -24.98 -5.73 1.30
CA GLN A 234 -26.17 -5.47 2.10
C GLN A 234 -26.05 -4.17 2.91
N VAL A 235 -24.89 -3.95 3.56
CA VAL A 235 -24.61 -2.69 4.29
C VAL A 235 -24.75 -1.46 3.40
N LEU A 236 -24.33 -1.53 2.13
CA LEU A 236 -24.46 -0.42 1.18
C LEU A 236 -25.91 -0.18 0.74
N ILE A 237 -26.70 -1.24 0.56
CA ILE A 237 -28.13 -1.16 0.20
C ILE A 237 -28.97 -0.57 1.33
N ASP A 238 -28.63 -0.90 2.58
CA ASP A 238 -29.35 -0.49 3.77
C ASP A 238 -29.05 0.95 4.21
N LYS A 239 -28.12 1.65 3.53
CA LYS A 239 -27.86 3.07 3.79
C LYS A 239 -29.08 3.92 3.44
N ASP A 240 -29.44 4.83 4.35
CA ASP A 240 -30.54 5.79 4.14
C ASP A 240 -30.31 6.70 2.92
N LYS A 241 -29.05 7.05 2.67
CA LYS A 241 -28.63 7.83 1.50
C LYS A 241 -27.24 7.40 1.06
N SER A 242 -27.14 6.85 -0.14
CA SER A 242 -25.87 6.50 -0.78
C SER A 242 -25.25 7.70 -1.48
N ASP A 243 -23.92 7.72 -1.56
CA ASP A 243 -23.19 8.66 -2.41
C ASP A 243 -22.48 7.94 -3.58
N TYR A 244 -21.76 8.71 -4.40
CA TYR A 244 -21.01 8.16 -5.54
C TYR A 244 -20.00 7.08 -5.11
N ASN A 245 -19.33 7.25 -3.96
CA ASN A 245 -18.35 6.30 -3.49
C ASN A 245 -19.01 4.97 -3.09
N ASP A 246 -20.20 5.04 -2.50
CA ASP A 246 -20.98 3.85 -2.16
C ASP A 246 -21.35 3.02 -3.40
N TYR A 247 -21.79 3.69 -4.47
CA TYR A 247 -22.09 3.03 -5.74
C TYR A 247 -20.83 2.44 -6.39
N TYR A 248 -19.71 3.16 -6.31
CA TYR A 248 -18.43 2.71 -6.84
C TYR A 248 -17.87 1.51 -6.06
N ASP A 249 -18.02 1.50 -4.74
CA ASP A 249 -17.63 0.38 -3.88
C ASP A 249 -18.49 -0.85 -4.16
N PHE A 250 -19.80 -0.69 -4.33
CA PHE A 250 -20.69 -1.78 -4.73
C PHE A 250 -20.28 -2.37 -6.09
N TYR A 251 -20.03 -1.51 -7.07
CA TYR A 251 -19.55 -1.90 -8.40
C TYR A 251 -18.26 -2.73 -8.33
N LYS A 252 -17.31 -2.32 -7.49
CA LYS A 252 -16.06 -3.04 -7.25
C LYS A 252 -16.31 -4.40 -6.62
N ILE A 253 -17.20 -4.49 -5.64
CA ILE A 253 -17.53 -5.74 -4.97
C ILE A 253 -18.09 -6.76 -5.99
N VAL A 254 -19.09 -6.36 -6.79
CA VAL A 254 -19.67 -7.22 -7.84
C VAL A 254 -18.59 -7.70 -8.80
N SER A 255 -17.71 -6.80 -9.24
CA SER A 255 -16.58 -7.11 -10.13
C SER A 255 -15.59 -8.10 -9.49
N ASN A 256 -15.34 -7.95 -8.19
CA ASN A 256 -14.41 -8.77 -7.42
C ASN A 256 -14.93 -10.19 -7.15
N ILE A 257 -16.23 -10.39 -7.08
CA ILE A 257 -16.80 -11.73 -6.86
C ILE A 257 -16.96 -12.47 -8.19
N THR A 258 -17.58 -11.80 -9.17
CA THR A 258 -18.06 -12.48 -10.37
C THR A 258 -16.94 -12.74 -11.38
N ASN A 259 -15.89 -11.91 -11.41
CA ASN A 259 -14.73 -11.98 -12.33
C ASN A 259 -15.08 -11.94 -13.85
N ILE A 260 -16.31 -12.33 -14.22
CA ILE A 260 -16.80 -12.74 -15.54
C ILE A 260 -17.57 -11.63 -16.24
N PHE A 261 -18.24 -10.72 -15.53
CA PHE A 261 -18.90 -9.58 -16.19
C PHE A 261 -17.91 -8.71 -17.00
N ASN A 262 -16.64 -8.68 -16.58
CA ASN A 262 -15.59 -7.96 -17.30
C ASN A 262 -15.09 -8.67 -18.59
N GLU A 263 -15.49 -9.91 -18.82
CA GLU A 263 -15.15 -10.66 -20.04
C GLU A 263 -16.29 -10.68 -21.06
N ASP A 264 -17.56 -10.61 -20.61
CA ASP A 264 -18.74 -10.43 -21.46
C ASP A 264 -19.41 -9.06 -21.27
N TYR A 265 -18.88 -8.09 -22.00
CA TYR A 265 -19.37 -6.70 -22.07
C TYR A 265 -20.81 -6.56 -22.59
N ASN A 266 -21.40 -7.63 -23.15
CA ASN A 266 -22.79 -7.62 -23.61
C ASN A 266 -23.77 -8.21 -22.58
N SER A 267 -23.28 -8.75 -21.46
CA SER A 267 -24.15 -9.27 -20.42
C SER A 267 -24.97 -8.15 -19.80
N GLY A 268 -26.27 -8.41 -19.59
CA GLY A 268 -27.18 -7.44 -18.96
C GLY A 268 -26.68 -7.01 -17.59
N ASP A 269 -26.12 -7.94 -16.82
CA ASP A 269 -25.59 -7.67 -15.49
C ASP A 269 -24.30 -6.83 -15.51
N TYR A 270 -23.43 -6.98 -16.52
CA TYR A 270 -22.29 -6.06 -16.69
C TYR A 270 -22.75 -4.62 -16.96
N ILE A 271 -23.75 -4.46 -17.84
CA ILE A 271 -24.32 -3.14 -18.19
C ILE A 271 -24.97 -2.51 -16.94
N LEU A 272 -25.72 -3.31 -16.18
CA LEU A 272 -26.34 -2.87 -14.92
C LEU A 272 -25.29 -2.48 -13.88
N ASN A 273 -24.24 -3.29 -13.71
CA ASN A 273 -23.15 -2.95 -12.80
C ASN A 273 -22.46 -1.63 -13.21
N SER A 274 -22.20 -1.45 -14.50
CA SER A 274 -21.61 -0.21 -15.05
C SER A 274 -22.53 1.02 -14.89
N ALA A 275 -23.85 0.82 -14.82
CA ALA A 275 -24.81 1.91 -14.62
C ALA A 275 -24.71 2.57 -13.23
N LEU A 276 -24.21 1.86 -12.21
CA LEU A 276 -24.08 2.38 -10.84
C LEU A 276 -23.16 3.62 -10.78
N THR A 277 -22.13 3.67 -11.60
CA THR A 277 -21.16 4.78 -11.66
C THR A 277 -21.52 5.85 -12.69
N SER A 278 -22.65 5.69 -13.39
CA SER A 278 -23.12 6.65 -14.40
C SER A 278 -24.00 7.74 -13.78
N ASP A 279 -23.87 8.96 -14.27
CA ASP A 279 -24.76 10.09 -13.92
C ASP A 279 -26.15 10.01 -14.59
N LYS A 280 -26.35 9.03 -15.47
CA LYS A 280 -27.62 8.86 -16.22
C LYS A 280 -28.75 8.30 -15.37
N PHE A 281 -28.43 7.63 -14.27
CA PHE A 281 -29.39 6.97 -13.41
C PHE A 281 -29.50 7.72 -12.08
N ASN A 282 -30.72 7.89 -11.60
CA ASN A 282 -30.97 8.49 -10.29
C ASN A 282 -30.77 7.47 -9.15
N ASP A 283 -30.73 7.96 -7.91
CA ASP A 283 -30.44 7.13 -6.73
C ASP A 283 -31.45 5.99 -6.53
N TYR A 284 -32.73 6.20 -6.88
CA TYR A 284 -33.77 5.17 -6.80
C TYR A 284 -33.54 4.05 -7.83
N GLU A 285 -33.20 4.41 -9.06
CA GLU A 285 -32.84 3.44 -10.10
C GLU A 285 -31.57 2.66 -9.71
N LYS A 286 -30.56 3.33 -9.19
CA LYS A 286 -29.32 2.69 -8.73
C LYS A 286 -29.57 1.72 -7.58
N LYS A 287 -30.47 2.04 -6.65
CA LYS A 287 -30.85 1.12 -5.57
C LYS A 287 -31.49 -0.17 -6.10
N ASN A 288 -32.43 -0.06 -7.05
CA ASN A 288 -33.04 -1.24 -7.68
C ASN A 288 -31.98 -2.10 -8.41
N ILE A 289 -31.00 -1.46 -9.04
CA ILE A 289 -29.87 -2.15 -9.68
C ILE A 289 -29.03 -2.90 -8.64
N MET A 290 -28.70 -2.27 -7.51
CA MET A 290 -27.94 -2.91 -6.42
C MET A 290 -28.69 -4.13 -5.86
N GLU A 291 -30.00 -4.01 -5.62
CA GLU A 291 -30.83 -5.12 -5.12
C GLU A 291 -30.86 -6.30 -6.11
N HIS A 292 -30.98 -6.04 -7.41
CA HIS A 292 -30.87 -7.07 -8.45
C HIS A 292 -29.48 -7.74 -8.44
N LEU A 293 -28.40 -6.95 -8.44
CA LEU A 293 -27.03 -7.47 -8.47
C LEU A 293 -26.68 -8.25 -7.19
N LEU A 294 -27.22 -7.88 -6.03
CA LEU A 294 -27.08 -8.68 -4.80
C LEU A 294 -27.65 -10.08 -4.99
N LYS A 295 -28.83 -10.20 -5.60
CA LYS A 295 -29.45 -11.50 -5.89
C LYS A 295 -28.59 -12.32 -6.85
N VAL A 296 -28.12 -11.70 -7.94
CA VAL A 296 -27.24 -12.35 -8.92
C VAL A 296 -25.97 -12.89 -8.26
N VAL A 297 -25.31 -12.07 -7.44
CA VAL A 297 -24.12 -12.51 -6.70
C VAL A 297 -24.45 -13.64 -5.72
N THR A 298 -25.61 -13.59 -5.05
CA THR A 298 -26.04 -14.64 -4.11
C THR A 298 -26.19 -16.00 -4.81
N GLU A 299 -26.69 -16.00 -6.04
CA GLU A 299 -26.93 -17.20 -6.86
C GLU A 299 -25.69 -17.64 -7.66
N TRP A 300 -24.58 -16.90 -7.60
CA TRP A 300 -23.37 -17.14 -8.40
C TRP A 300 -22.55 -18.35 -7.90
N GLU A 301 -22.20 -19.27 -8.80
CA GLU A 301 -21.39 -20.47 -8.53
C GLU A 301 -19.95 -20.36 -9.04
#